data_AF-A0A0Q8A5E5-F1
#
_entry.id   AF-A0A0Q8A5E5-F1
#
_cell.length_a   1.000
_cell.length_b   1.000
_cell.length_c   1.000
_cell.angle_alpha   90.00
_cell.angle_beta   90.00
_cell.angle_gamma   90.00
#
_symmetry.space_group_name_H-M   'P 1'
#
loop_
_entity.id
_entity.type
_entity.pdbx_description
1 polymer ?
#
loop_
_entity_poly.entity_id
_entity_poly.type
_entity_poly.pdbx_seq_one_letter_code
_entity_poly.pdbx_strand_id
1 'polypeptide(L)'
;MLGDLAENVCTRQTRSGLRCKVSLPSGHNVVAVGEDSSGAVRNLLIELTKQMPTLPECELGKDHPVTREVIQAAPGKAQFRTQGTDEGKRMDAAATTKVRRETIGVTTKRTLHVAIVELAAAREIDTAVMARSLLMAGWDRFRKDRITHDPDELFDQYESVALSSGGTESEQWMVRVDRKLAIKIQSAAQEYERSASAITRGLLAEALRHESVVASPLAEAPDKGVVENAIAQIGVHRGPAARQLARQVGLGEQRVLMNEILSGAVIPPIRVLNDVAAVLNLPSEVLKVALNDCFQLQTVSGFKAQEGKPEVRIQPQTWQEAVIALGLPPDEEQRLLSLDQ
;
A
#
# COMPACT_ATOMS: atom_id res chain seq x y z
N MET A 1 13.32 -30.83 -1.08
CA MET A 1 12.46 -31.59 -0.13
C MET A 1 12.17 -30.71 1.07
N LEU A 2 11.08 -29.95 1.05
CA LEU A 2 10.51 -29.38 2.28
C LEU A 2 9.25 -30.20 2.54
N GLY A 3 9.41 -31.23 3.36
CA GLY A 3 8.30 -32.04 3.83
C GLY A 3 7.28 -31.16 4.54
N ASP A 4 6.03 -31.55 4.43
CA ASP A 4 4.86 -30.87 4.95
C ASP A 4 5.08 -30.41 6.41
N LEU A 5 5.19 -29.10 6.63
CA LEU A 5 5.39 -28.56 7.98
C LEU A 5 4.23 -28.95 8.90
N ALA A 6 3.05 -29.23 8.34
CA ALA A 6 1.87 -29.68 9.08
C ALA A 6 2.09 -31.03 9.77
N GLU A 7 2.93 -31.92 9.21
CA GLU A 7 3.23 -33.23 9.82
C GLU A 7 4.14 -33.12 11.04
N ASN A 8 4.88 -32.01 11.17
CA ASN A 8 5.84 -31.79 12.24
C ASN A 8 5.28 -31.00 13.43
N VAL A 9 4.02 -30.55 13.35
CA VAL A 9 3.34 -29.78 14.38
C VAL A 9 2.25 -30.64 15.02
N CYS A 10 2.38 -30.93 16.31
CA CYS A 10 1.37 -31.65 17.08
C CYS A 10 0.77 -30.73 18.15
N THR A 11 -0.57 -30.61 18.17
CA THR A 11 -1.29 -29.88 19.22
C THR A 11 -2.08 -30.85 20.09
N ARG A 12 -1.94 -30.75 21.42
CA ARG A 12 -2.69 -31.58 22.38
C ARG A 12 -3.27 -30.70 23.47
N GLN A 13 -4.56 -30.86 23.75
CA GLN A 13 -5.20 -30.20 24.88
C GLN A 13 -4.77 -30.86 26.19
N THR A 14 -4.34 -30.06 27.16
CA THR A 14 -3.88 -30.48 28.49
C THR A 14 -4.70 -29.76 29.57
N ARG A 15 -4.59 -30.21 30.83
CA ARG A 15 -5.30 -29.57 31.96
C ARG A 15 -4.89 -28.10 32.18
N SER A 16 -3.74 -27.68 31.66
CA SER A 16 -3.18 -26.34 31.76
C SER A 16 -3.28 -25.52 30.46
N GLY A 17 -4.08 -25.96 29.49
CA GLY A 17 -4.24 -25.27 28.19
C GLY A 17 -3.82 -26.11 26.98
N LEU A 18 -3.68 -25.46 25.82
CA LEU A 18 -3.25 -26.09 24.57
C LEU A 18 -1.72 -26.20 24.53
N ARG A 19 -1.21 -27.42 24.38
CA ARG A 19 0.21 -27.71 24.17
C ARG A 19 0.49 -27.83 22.68
N CYS A 20 1.40 -27.04 22.15
CA CYS A 20 1.93 -27.14 20.80
C CYS A 20 3.35 -27.69 20.84
N LYS A 21 3.64 -28.69 20.03
CA LYS A 21 4.96 -29.31 19.87
C LYS A 21 5.37 -29.23 18.40
N VAL A 22 6.59 -28.78 18.15
CA VAL A 22 7.24 -28.82 16.83
C VAL A 22 8.47 -29.71 16.91
N SER A 23 8.54 -30.68 16.01
CA SER A 23 9.74 -31.49 15.80
C SER A 23 10.59 -30.82 14.71
N LEU A 24 11.81 -30.40 15.03
CA LEU A 24 12.74 -29.82 14.08
C LEU A 24 13.45 -30.92 13.27
N PRO A 25 13.88 -30.64 12.02
CA PRO A 25 14.66 -31.59 11.22
C PRO A 25 15.96 -32.05 11.89
N SER A 26 16.49 -31.27 12.84
CA SER A 26 17.64 -31.61 13.69
C SER A 26 17.33 -32.64 14.79
N GLY A 27 16.12 -33.21 14.84
CA GLY A 27 15.67 -34.16 15.85
C GLY A 27 15.25 -33.51 17.19
N HIS A 28 15.40 -32.19 17.32
CA HIS A 28 15.05 -31.45 18.53
C HIS A 28 13.56 -31.14 18.57
N ASN A 29 12.98 -31.22 19.76
CA ASN A 29 11.55 -30.98 19.98
C ASN A 29 11.35 -29.69 20.77
N VAL A 30 10.66 -28.72 20.17
CA VAL A 30 10.26 -27.49 20.86
C VAL A 30 8.82 -27.61 21.28
N VAL A 31 8.55 -27.42 22.58
CA VAL A 31 7.22 -27.57 23.17
C VAL A 31 6.86 -26.28 23.88
N ALA A 32 5.65 -25.78 23.63
CA ALA A 32 5.08 -24.66 24.34
C ALA A 32 3.63 -24.95 24.74
N VAL A 33 3.19 -24.31 25.83
CA VAL A 33 1.82 -24.38 26.33
C VAL A 33 1.26 -22.98 26.36
N GLY A 34 0.02 -22.80 25.92
CA GLY A 34 -0.73 -21.56 26.07
C GLY A 34 -2.17 -21.85 26.47
N GLU A 35 -2.85 -20.87 27.03
CA GLU A 35 -4.25 -21.01 27.47
C GLU A 35 -5.20 -21.22 26.28
N ASP A 36 -4.85 -20.66 25.11
CA ASP A 36 -5.55 -20.83 23.84
C ASP A 36 -4.57 -21.07 22.66
N SER A 37 -5.11 -21.28 21.46
CA SER A 37 -4.31 -21.57 20.26
C SER A 37 -3.33 -20.46 19.91
N SER A 38 -3.72 -19.20 20.12
CA SER A 38 -2.88 -18.03 19.81
C SER A 38 -1.74 -17.89 20.81
N GLY A 39 -2.00 -18.08 22.10
CA GLY A 39 -1.00 -18.11 23.16
C GLY A 39 -0.02 -19.26 23.01
N ALA A 40 -0.50 -20.45 22.62
CA ALA A 40 0.35 -21.61 22.42
C ALA A 40 1.31 -21.42 21.22
N VAL A 41 0.84 -20.82 20.12
CA VAL A 41 1.67 -20.47 18.95
C VAL A 41 2.66 -19.35 19.28
N ARG A 42 2.23 -18.31 20.00
CA ARG A 42 3.12 -17.23 20.43
C ARG A 42 4.24 -17.74 21.34
N ASN A 43 3.90 -18.57 22.32
CA ASN A 43 4.88 -19.16 23.24
C ASN A 43 5.82 -20.12 22.51
N LEU A 44 5.33 -20.84 21.50
CA LEU A 44 6.15 -21.70 20.65
C LEU A 44 7.16 -20.90 19.81
N LEU A 45 6.74 -19.77 19.22
CA LEU A 45 7.63 -18.87 18.48
C LEU A 45 8.71 -18.28 19.38
N ILE A 46 8.34 -17.84 20.59
CA ILE A 46 9.29 -17.35 21.59
C ILE A 46 10.34 -18.43 21.91
N GLU A 47 9.90 -19.67 22.10
CA GLU A 47 10.80 -20.77 22.48
C GLU A 47 11.69 -21.23 21.32
N LEU A 48 11.19 -21.19 20.08
CA LEU A 48 11.98 -21.39 18.87
C LEU A 48 13.08 -20.32 18.72
N THR A 49 12.74 -19.04 18.95
CA THR A 49 13.70 -17.94 18.86
C THR A 49 14.78 -18.02 19.94
N LYS A 50 14.47 -18.52 21.13
CA LYS A 50 15.47 -18.76 22.19
C LYS A 50 16.42 -19.91 21.88
N GLN A 51 15.95 -20.95 21.18
CA GLN A 51 16.75 -22.14 20.90
C GLN A 51 17.50 -22.06 19.55
N MET A 52 17.12 -21.14 18.66
CA MET A 52 17.82 -20.89 17.38
C MET A 52 19.34 -20.61 17.52
N PRO A 53 19.85 -19.87 18.53
CA PRO A 53 21.28 -19.64 18.70
C PRO A 53 22.09 -20.88 19.13
N THR A 54 21.41 -21.94 19.58
CA THR A 54 22.03 -23.16 20.13
C THR A 54 21.92 -24.38 19.20
N LEU A 55 21.31 -24.22 18.02
CA LEU A 55 21.15 -25.29 17.05
C LEU A 55 22.36 -25.31 16.08
N PRO A 56 23.10 -26.42 15.98
CA PRO A 56 24.22 -26.52 15.06
C PRO A 56 23.72 -26.59 13.61
N GLU A 57 24.23 -25.68 12.77
CA GLU A 57 24.27 -25.70 11.30
C GLU A 57 22.96 -26.02 10.55
N CYS A 58 22.18 -24.98 10.20
CA CYS A 58 21.35 -25.02 8.99
C CYS A 58 22.13 -24.36 7.85
N GLU A 59 22.86 -25.15 7.07
CA GLU A 59 23.60 -24.68 5.90
C GLU A 59 22.69 -24.08 4.81
N LEU A 60 23.22 -23.03 4.18
CA LEU A 60 22.74 -22.41 2.94
C LEU A 60 22.52 -23.46 1.83
N GLY A 61 21.28 -23.58 1.35
CA GLY A 61 20.92 -24.48 0.25
C GLY A 61 20.14 -23.78 -0.88
N LYS A 62 20.89 -23.15 -1.78
CA LYS A 62 20.70 -22.93 -3.24
C LYS A 62 19.29 -22.67 -3.83
N ASP A 63 19.24 -21.58 -4.60
CA ASP A 63 18.23 -21.17 -5.59
C ASP A 63 17.52 -22.33 -6.30
N HIS A 64 16.17 -22.36 -6.26
CA HIS A 64 15.30 -22.89 -7.32
C HIS A 64 13.93 -22.17 -7.28
N PRO A 65 13.31 -21.90 -8.44
CA PRO A 65 12.08 -21.10 -8.54
C PRO A 65 10.87 -21.93 -8.10
N VAL A 66 10.05 -21.39 -7.20
CA VAL A 66 8.81 -22.05 -6.75
C VAL A 66 7.67 -21.65 -7.68
N THR A 67 7.29 -22.57 -8.55
CA THR A 67 6.06 -22.51 -9.35
C THR A 67 4.84 -22.63 -8.43
N ARG A 68 3.89 -21.71 -8.58
CA ARG A 68 2.69 -21.62 -7.73
C ARG A 68 1.59 -22.53 -8.28
N GLU A 69 1.46 -23.74 -7.75
CA GLU A 69 0.29 -24.58 -8.03
C GLU A 69 -0.85 -24.31 -7.05
N VAL A 70 -2.05 -24.24 -7.64
CA VAL A 70 -3.35 -24.10 -6.99
C VAL A 70 -3.75 -25.46 -6.41
N ILE A 71 -4.00 -25.55 -5.11
CA ILE A 71 -4.46 -26.81 -4.49
C ILE A 71 -5.92 -26.70 -4.05
N GLN A 72 -6.76 -27.51 -4.70
CA GLN A 72 -8.10 -27.91 -4.29
C GLN A 72 -8.03 -28.86 -3.09
N ALA A 73 -8.95 -28.72 -2.14
CA ALA A 73 -9.05 -29.58 -0.96
C ALA A 73 -9.70 -30.93 -1.28
N ALA A 74 -9.06 -32.02 -0.85
CA ALA A 74 -9.64 -33.37 -0.79
C ALA A 74 -9.83 -33.82 0.68
N PRO A 75 -10.82 -34.70 0.96
CA PRO A 75 -11.35 -34.90 2.31
C PRO A 75 -10.65 -36.06 3.05
N GLY A 76 -10.25 -35.82 4.30
CA GLY A 76 -9.65 -36.82 5.20
C GLY A 76 -10.33 -36.84 6.57
N LYS A 77 -10.74 -38.03 7.00
CA LYS A 77 -11.72 -38.32 8.05
C LYS A 77 -11.20 -38.03 9.47
N ALA A 78 -12.00 -37.34 10.29
CA ALA A 78 -11.90 -37.36 11.75
C ALA A 78 -13.26 -37.78 12.34
N GLN A 79 -13.31 -38.95 12.97
CA GLN A 79 -14.45 -39.42 13.76
C GLN A 79 -14.59 -38.55 15.02
N PHE A 80 -15.73 -37.85 15.13
CA PHE A 80 -16.21 -37.33 16.40
C PHE A 80 -17.40 -38.16 16.86
N ARG A 81 -17.28 -38.74 18.05
CA ARG A 81 -18.38 -39.31 18.82
C ARG A 81 -18.71 -38.33 19.93
N THR A 82 -19.83 -37.61 19.80
CA THR A 82 -20.50 -36.94 20.93
C THR A 82 -22.00 -37.05 20.73
N GLN A 83 -22.64 -37.69 21.71
CA GLN A 83 -24.07 -37.94 21.80
C GLN A 83 -24.63 -36.99 22.86
N GLY A 84 -25.71 -36.27 22.53
CA GLY A 84 -26.54 -35.42 23.41
C GLY A 84 -25.97 -34.02 23.67
N THR A 85 -26.68 -32.90 23.46
CA THR A 85 -28.12 -32.68 23.39
C THR A 85 -28.38 -31.54 22.40
N ASP A 86 -29.15 -31.85 21.36
CA ASP A 86 -29.61 -31.00 20.27
C ASP A 86 -31.01 -30.51 20.64
N GLU A 87 -31.21 -29.19 20.80
CA GLU A 87 -32.55 -28.59 20.72
C GLU A 87 -32.57 -27.06 20.46
N GLY A 88 -31.42 -26.42 20.22
CA GLY A 88 -31.35 -24.97 19.91
C GLY A 88 -30.88 -24.61 18.50
N LYS A 89 -30.48 -25.58 17.66
CA LYS A 89 -29.69 -25.30 16.44
C LYS A 89 -30.38 -25.58 15.10
N ARG A 90 -31.69 -25.84 15.09
CA ARG A 90 -32.42 -26.15 13.85
C ARG A 90 -33.14 -24.99 13.16
N MET A 91 -32.92 -23.74 13.57
CA MET A 91 -33.43 -22.57 12.83
C MET A 91 -32.38 -21.63 12.23
N ASP A 92 -31.06 -21.87 12.41
CA ASP A 92 -30.02 -20.98 11.85
C ASP A 92 -29.37 -21.49 10.56
N ALA A 93 -29.74 -22.67 10.07
CA ALA A 93 -29.21 -23.22 8.82
C ALA A 93 -29.85 -22.61 7.56
N ALA A 94 -30.80 -21.69 7.71
CA ALA A 94 -31.49 -20.99 6.61
C ALA A 94 -31.23 -19.47 6.58
N ALA A 95 -30.35 -18.94 7.44
CA ALA A 95 -29.94 -17.54 7.41
C ALA A 95 -28.50 -17.42 6.90
N THR A 96 -28.36 -17.10 5.62
CA THR A 96 -27.12 -16.71 4.94
C THR A 96 -26.32 -15.73 5.82
N THR A 97 -25.25 -16.20 6.46
CA THR A 97 -24.59 -15.50 7.57
C THR A 97 -23.75 -14.32 7.07
N LYS A 98 -24.38 -13.14 7.08
CA LYS A 98 -23.74 -11.82 7.00
C LYS A 98 -22.63 -11.77 8.07
N VAL A 99 -21.36 -11.75 7.64
CA VAL A 99 -20.20 -11.60 8.54
C VAL A 99 -20.46 -10.43 9.49
N ARG A 100 -20.35 -10.66 10.81
CA ARG A 100 -20.57 -9.64 11.84
C ARG A 100 -19.55 -8.51 11.67
N ARG A 101 -20.03 -7.34 11.24
CA ARG A 101 -19.25 -6.11 11.04
C ARG A 101 -19.33 -5.23 12.28
N GLU A 102 -18.21 -4.61 12.64
CA GLU A 102 -18.13 -3.61 13.70
C GLU A 102 -18.27 -2.20 13.12
N THR A 103 -18.55 -1.22 13.96
CA THR A 103 -18.74 0.17 13.55
C THR A 103 -17.81 1.09 14.32
N ILE A 104 -17.11 1.95 13.59
CA ILE A 104 -16.32 3.03 14.16
C ILE A 104 -17.06 4.34 13.90
N GLY A 105 -17.34 5.10 14.96
CA GLY A 105 -17.84 6.46 14.84
C GLY A 105 -16.72 7.38 14.39
N VAL A 106 -16.92 8.11 13.30
CA VAL A 106 -15.95 9.03 12.75
C VAL A 106 -16.59 10.41 12.59
N THR A 107 -15.83 11.45 12.93
CA THR A 107 -16.19 12.84 12.64
C THR A 107 -15.29 13.35 11.53
N THR A 108 -15.85 13.73 10.39
CA THR A 108 -15.13 14.25 9.23
C THR A 108 -15.70 15.59 8.81
N LYS A 109 -14.95 16.36 8.02
CA LYS A 109 -15.57 17.45 7.26
C LYS A 109 -16.61 16.88 6.31
N ARG A 110 -17.72 17.61 6.10
CA ARG A 110 -18.79 17.20 5.19
C ARG A 110 -18.28 17.00 3.76
N THR A 111 -17.37 17.86 3.30
CA THR A 111 -16.73 17.75 1.98
C THR A 111 -15.98 16.43 1.78
N LEU A 112 -15.28 15.94 2.81
CA LEU A 112 -14.59 14.65 2.74
C LEU A 112 -15.58 13.50 2.58
N HIS A 113 -16.67 13.50 3.35
CA HIS A 113 -17.67 12.44 3.26
C HIS A 113 -18.46 12.51 1.94
N VAL A 114 -18.81 13.72 1.46
CA VAL A 114 -19.39 13.92 0.12
C VAL A 114 -18.47 13.36 -0.96
N ALA A 115 -17.17 13.63 -0.91
CA ALA A 115 -16.22 13.07 -1.88
C ALA A 115 -16.17 11.53 -1.85
N ILE A 116 -16.32 10.91 -0.68
CA ILE A 116 -16.46 9.45 -0.56
C ILE A 116 -17.78 8.96 -1.17
N VAL A 117 -18.88 9.70 -0.97
CA VAL A 117 -20.20 9.39 -1.57
C VAL A 117 -20.14 9.50 -3.09
N GLU A 118 -19.53 10.56 -3.62
CA GLU A 118 -19.36 10.79 -5.05
C GLU A 118 -18.48 9.70 -5.68
N LEU A 119 -17.37 9.33 -5.03
CA LEU A 119 -16.51 8.24 -5.50
C LEU A 119 -17.22 6.88 -5.47
N ALA A 120 -18.08 6.65 -4.47
CA ALA A 120 -18.90 5.44 -4.41
C ALA A 120 -19.92 5.39 -5.56
N ALA A 121 -20.60 6.51 -5.81
CA ALA A 121 -21.55 6.65 -6.92
C ALA A 121 -20.85 6.45 -8.28
N ALA A 122 -19.67 7.04 -8.47
CA ALA A 122 -18.87 6.91 -9.69
C ALA A 122 -18.42 5.45 -9.98
N ARG A 123 -18.30 4.62 -8.94
CA ARG A 123 -17.96 3.19 -9.07
C ARG A 123 -19.17 2.26 -8.97
N GLU A 124 -20.39 2.80 -8.94
CA GLU A 124 -21.64 2.04 -8.78
C GLU A 124 -21.64 1.10 -7.57
N ILE A 125 -20.99 1.50 -6.47
CA ILE A 125 -20.97 0.75 -5.21
C ILE A 125 -21.56 1.55 -4.05
N ASP A 126 -22.00 0.83 -3.02
CA ASP A 126 -22.53 1.44 -1.80
C ASP A 126 -21.44 2.23 -1.04
N THR A 127 -21.80 3.40 -0.49
CA THR A 127 -20.89 4.27 0.27
C THR A 127 -20.22 3.55 1.44
N ALA A 128 -20.91 2.64 2.13
CA ALA A 128 -20.32 1.88 3.23
C ALA A 128 -19.39 0.76 2.75
N VAL A 129 -19.49 0.34 1.48
CA VAL A 129 -18.49 -0.54 0.83
C VAL A 129 -17.27 0.28 0.43
N MET A 130 -17.46 1.45 -0.18
CA MET A 130 -16.37 2.36 -0.55
C MET A 130 -15.56 2.80 0.66
N ALA A 131 -16.22 3.30 1.72
CA ALA A 131 -15.56 3.72 2.95
C ALA A 131 -14.74 2.59 3.61
N ARG A 132 -15.23 1.33 3.54
CA ARG A 132 -14.46 0.18 4.03
C ARG A 132 -13.22 -0.08 3.17
N SER A 133 -13.38 -0.03 1.85
CA SER A 133 -12.27 -0.22 0.90
C SER A 133 -11.17 0.82 1.10
N LEU A 134 -11.56 2.09 1.19
CA LEU A 134 -10.65 3.21 1.45
C LEU A 134 -9.92 3.03 2.78
N LEU A 135 -10.65 2.69 3.85
CA LEU A 135 -10.06 2.49 5.16
C LEU A 135 -9.07 1.30 5.19
N MET A 136 -9.37 0.22 4.47
CA MET A 136 -8.44 -0.89 4.29
C MET A 136 -7.18 -0.47 3.52
N ALA A 137 -7.35 0.25 2.41
CA ALA A 137 -6.24 0.74 1.60
C ALA A 137 -5.34 1.71 2.37
N GLY A 138 -5.93 2.65 3.11
CA GLY A 138 -5.22 3.57 3.99
C GLY A 138 -4.45 2.84 5.08
N TRP A 139 -5.07 1.86 5.74
CA TRP A 139 -4.40 1.04 6.75
C TRP A 139 -3.21 0.25 6.19
N ASP A 140 -3.36 -0.31 4.99
CA ASP A 140 -2.31 -1.07 4.34
C ASP A 140 -1.15 -0.18 3.88
N ARG A 141 -1.44 1.06 3.47
CA ARG A 141 -0.44 2.08 3.19
C ARG A 141 0.32 2.48 4.45
N PHE A 142 -0.39 2.85 5.52
CA PHE A 142 0.24 3.14 6.82
C PHE A 142 1.18 2.01 7.27
N ARG A 143 0.76 0.75 7.14
CA ARG A 143 1.61 -0.41 7.49
C ARG A 143 2.89 -0.51 6.69
N LYS A 144 2.89 -0.07 5.42
CA LYS A 144 4.07 -0.05 4.56
C LYS A 144 4.95 1.15 4.91
N ASP A 145 4.35 2.32 4.99
CA ASP A 145 5.07 3.58 5.15
C ASP A 145 5.74 3.68 6.52
N ARG A 146 5.12 3.12 7.58
CA ARG A 146 5.70 3.09 8.94
C ARG A 146 6.97 2.25 9.08
N ILE A 147 7.35 1.50 8.04
CA ILE A 147 8.61 0.76 8.03
C ILE A 147 9.78 1.74 7.82
N THR A 148 9.55 2.82 7.07
CA THR A 148 10.57 3.79 6.68
C THR A 148 10.35 5.18 7.26
N HIS A 149 9.17 5.47 7.80
CA HIS A 149 8.82 6.76 8.40
C HIS A 149 8.32 6.57 9.83
N ASP A 150 8.47 7.63 10.63
CA ASP A 150 7.93 7.66 11.98
C ASP A 150 6.39 7.56 11.97
N PRO A 151 5.78 6.67 12.78
CA PRO A 151 4.33 6.49 12.81
C PRO A 151 3.55 7.74 13.22
N ASP A 152 4.06 8.56 14.15
CA ASP A 152 3.36 9.75 14.62
C ASP A 152 3.40 10.85 13.55
N GLU A 153 4.53 11.04 12.90
CA GLU A 153 4.64 11.95 11.74
C GLU A 153 3.69 11.55 10.60
N LEU A 154 3.54 10.24 10.33
CA LEU A 154 2.59 9.74 9.34
C LEU A 154 1.13 10.06 9.72
N PHE A 155 0.76 9.87 10.98
CA PHE A 155 -0.59 10.21 11.42
C PHE A 155 -0.86 11.72 11.36
N ASP A 156 0.11 12.55 11.70
CA ASP A 156 -0.01 14.02 11.56
C ASP A 156 -0.17 14.43 10.09
N GLN A 157 0.59 13.80 9.19
CA GLN A 157 0.44 14.03 7.76
C GLN A 157 -0.97 13.64 7.27
N TYR A 158 -1.45 12.46 7.64
CA TYR A 158 -2.77 11.98 7.22
C TYR A 158 -3.90 12.84 7.81
N GLU A 159 -3.72 13.33 9.03
CA GLU A 159 -4.63 14.27 9.67
C GLU A 159 -4.63 15.62 8.96
N SER A 160 -3.46 16.15 8.57
CA SER A 160 -3.35 17.36 7.76
C SER A 160 -4.10 17.22 6.42
N VAL A 161 -4.00 16.08 5.76
CA VAL A 161 -4.77 15.77 4.53
C VAL A 161 -6.27 15.76 4.80
N ALA A 162 -6.71 15.18 5.92
CA ALA A 162 -8.13 15.22 6.28
C ALA A 162 -8.62 16.64 6.58
N LEU A 163 -7.79 17.47 7.20
CA LEU A 163 -8.10 18.86 7.54
C LEU A 163 -8.05 19.79 6.33
N SER A 164 -7.25 19.50 5.31
CA SER A 164 -7.15 20.30 4.08
C SER A 164 -8.37 20.15 3.16
N SER A 165 -9.22 19.15 3.40
CA SER A 165 -10.55 19.04 2.77
C SER A 165 -11.33 20.35 2.97
N GLY A 166 -11.88 20.94 1.90
CA GLY A 166 -12.52 22.26 1.94
C GLY A 166 -13.71 22.34 2.92
N GLY A 167 -14.17 23.56 3.22
CA GLY A 167 -15.35 23.76 4.08
C GLY A 167 -15.10 23.68 5.59
N THR A 168 -16.06 24.21 6.36
CA THR A 168 -16.00 24.33 7.83
C THR A 168 -16.95 23.38 8.56
N GLU A 169 -17.95 22.85 7.87
CA GLU A 169 -18.95 21.96 8.46
C GLU A 169 -18.37 20.56 8.68
N SER A 170 -18.56 20.05 9.89
CA SER A 170 -18.20 18.69 10.27
C SER A 170 -19.45 17.86 10.50
N GLU A 171 -19.37 16.57 10.21
CA GLU A 171 -20.44 15.63 10.44
C GLU A 171 -19.92 14.31 11.01
N GLN A 172 -20.76 13.71 11.84
CA GLN A 172 -20.48 12.45 12.50
C GLN A 172 -21.26 11.34 11.81
N TRP A 173 -20.56 10.26 11.46
CA TRP A 173 -21.14 9.11 10.79
C TRP A 173 -20.42 7.81 11.21
N MET A 174 -20.95 6.66 10.81
CA MET A 174 -20.47 5.35 11.25
C MET A 174 -19.88 4.56 10.08
N VAL A 175 -18.60 4.19 10.18
CA VAL A 175 -17.94 3.33 9.19
C VAL A 175 -18.06 1.87 9.62
N ARG A 176 -18.68 1.04 8.76
CA ARG A 176 -18.83 -0.40 9.00
C ARG A 176 -17.60 -1.16 8.50
N VAL A 177 -16.84 -1.75 9.41
CA VAL A 177 -15.58 -2.45 9.14
C VAL A 177 -15.61 -3.90 9.61
N ASP A 178 -14.68 -4.70 9.10
CA ASP A 178 -14.47 -6.04 9.62
C ASP A 178 -13.81 -5.97 11.00
N ARG A 179 -14.20 -6.87 11.90
CA ARG A 179 -13.72 -6.94 13.28
C ARG A 179 -12.19 -6.90 13.40
N LYS A 180 -11.47 -7.57 12.50
CA LYS A 180 -10.00 -7.56 12.49
C LYS A 180 -9.42 -6.17 12.24
N LEU A 181 -10.03 -5.39 11.34
CA LEU A 181 -9.58 -4.03 11.05
C LEU A 181 -9.97 -3.07 12.18
N ALA A 182 -11.17 -3.24 12.75
CA ALA A 182 -11.60 -2.47 13.91
C ALA A 182 -10.64 -2.61 15.10
N ILE A 183 -10.27 -3.84 15.45
CA ILE A 183 -9.31 -4.12 16.52
C ILE A 183 -7.96 -3.47 16.21
N LYS A 184 -7.47 -3.59 14.97
CA LYS A 184 -6.20 -2.96 14.55
C LYS A 184 -6.21 -1.44 14.73
N ILE A 185 -7.28 -0.77 14.29
CA ILE A 185 -7.42 0.68 14.44
C ILE A 185 -7.53 1.07 15.91
N GLN A 186 -8.26 0.31 16.74
CA GLN A 186 -8.36 0.54 18.18
C GLN A 186 -7.02 0.35 18.89
N SER A 187 -6.25 -0.68 18.52
CA SER A 187 -4.91 -0.91 19.06
C SER A 187 -3.96 0.22 18.67
N ALA A 188 -3.98 0.68 17.42
CA ALA A 188 -3.18 1.83 17.00
C ALA A 188 -3.62 3.13 17.71
N ALA A 189 -4.92 3.34 17.90
CA ALA A 189 -5.43 4.47 18.66
C ALA A 189 -4.86 4.50 20.08
N GLN A 190 -4.80 3.34 20.74
CA GLN A 190 -4.19 3.22 22.06
C GLN A 190 -2.66 3.36 22.04
N GLU A 191 -1.99 2.78 21.05
CA GLU A 191 -0.52 2.79 20.92
C GLU A 191 0.04 4.19 20.67
N TYR A 192 -0.63 4.96 19.82
CA TYR A 192 -0.19 6.30 19.40
C TYR A 192 -0.98 7.43 20.07
N GLU A 193 -1.67 7.13 21.18
CA GLU A 193 -2.42 8.10 21.99
C GLU A 193 -3.42 8.99 21.19
N ARG A 194 -3.99 8.43 20.11
CA ARG A 194 -4.96 9.11 19.23
C ARG A 194 -6.34 8.49 19.36
N SER A 195 -7.38 9.25 19.01
CA SER A 195 -8.72 8.66 18.95
C SER A 195 -8.88 7.76 17.72
N ALA A 196 -9.66 6.67 17.85
CA ALA A 196 -9.99 5.82 16.71
C ALA A 196 -10.70 6.58 15.57
N SER A 197 -11.45 7.64 15.92
CA SER A 197 -12.04 8.57 14.95
C SER A 197 -10.97 9.35 14.18
N ALA A 198 -9.95 9.88 14.86
CA ALA A 198 -8.87 10.65 14.22
C ALA A 198 -8.06 9.77 13.26
N ILE A 199 -7.66 8.57 13.70
CA ILE A 199 -6.96 7.59 12.84
C ILE A 199 -7.83 7.22 11.64
N THR A 200 -9.11 6.87 11.87
CA THR A 200 -10.01 6.49 10.78
C THR A 200 -10.19 7.62 9.76
N ARG A 201 -10.36 8.86 10.24
CA ARG A 201 -10.46 10.05 9.40
C ARG A 201 -9.21 10.25 8.53
N GLY A 202 -8.02 10.21 9.14
CA GLY A 202 -6.76 10.39 8.42
C GLY A 202 -6.55 9.31 7.35
N LEU A 203 -6.77 8.05 7.70
CA LEU A 203 -6.65 6.93 6.76
C LEU A 203 -7.63 7.03 5.60
N LEU A 204 -8.87 7.45 5.86
CA LEU A 204 -9.87 7.68 4.81
C LEU A 204 -9.45 8.82 3.88
N ALA A 205 -8.98 9.94 4.44
CA ALA A 205 -8.57 11.09 3.65
C ALA A 205 -7.36 10.78 2.78
N GLU A 206 -6.36 10.09 3.34
CA GLU A 206 -5.16 9.71 2.59
C GLU A 206 -5.46 8.67 1.50
N ALA A 207 -6.27 7.67 1.82
CA ALA A 207 -6.72 6.70 0.82
C ALA A 207 -7.53 7.37 -0.29
N LEU A 208 -8.41 8.30 0.06
CA LEU A 208 -9.20 9.06 -0.91
C LEU A 208 -8.32 9.95 -1.77
N ARG A 209 -7.32 10.63 -1.20
CA ARG A 209 -6.34 11.42 -1.95
C ARG A 209 -5.64 10.53 -2.98
N HIS A 210 -5.17 9.36 -2.57
CA HIS A 210 -4.56 8.41 -3.49
C HIS A 210 -5.55 7.86 -4.52
N GLU A 211 -6.79 7.58 -4.15
CA GLU A 211 -7.83 7.16 -5.08
C GLU A 211 -8.31 8.29 -5.98
N SER A 212 -8.13 9.58 -5.64
CA SER A 212 -8.40 10.70 -6.54
C SER A 212 -7.23 10.96 -7.49
N VAL A 213 -6.01 10.60 -7.08
CA VAL A 213 -4.81 10.59 -7.94
C VAL A 213 -4.81 9.38 -8.88
N VAL A 214 -5.36 8.24 -8.42
CA VAL A 214 -5.43 6.97 -9.18
C VAL A 214 -6.76 6.82 -9.94
N ALA A 215 -7.83 7.43 -9.46
CA ALA A 215 -9.16 7.45 -10.05
C ALA A 215 -9.59 8.90 -10.27
N SER A 216 -9.07 9.45 -11.36
CA SER A 216 -9.90 10.20 -12.30
C SER A 216 -10.72 9.16 -13.08
N PRO A 217 -11.98 8.83 -12.70
CA PRO A 217 -12.76 7.76 -13.31
C PRO A 217 -13.94 8.36 -14.10
N LEU A 218 -13.72 9.52 -14.71
CA LEU A 218 -14.58 10.10 -15.76
C LEU A 218 -13.80 10.42 -17.04
N ALA A 219 -12.48 10.23 -17.05
CA ALA A 219 -11.82 9.80 -18.26
C ALA A 219 -11.90 8.28 -18.25
N GLU A 220 -12.46 7.67 -19.30
CA GLU A 220 -12.08 6.30 -19.67
C GLU A 220 -10.58 6.18 -19.42
N ALA A 221 -10.13 5.16 -18.67
CA ALA A 221 -8.70 4.88 -18.57
C ALA A 221 -8.18 4.97 -20.02
N PRO A 222 -7.28 5.91 -20.33
CA PRO A 222 -7.07 6.27 -21.71
C PRO A 222 -6.74 5.00 -22.45
N ASP A 223 -7.47 4.77 -23.55
CA ASP A 223 -7.37 3.54 -24.32
C ASP A 223 -5.89 3.18 -24.45
N LYS A 224 -5.57 1.90 -24.23
CA LYS A 224 -4.17 1.46 -24.15
C LYS A 224 -3.40 1.89 -25.41
N GLY A 225 -4.07 1.97 -26.56
CA GLY A 225 -3.52 2.53 -27.79
C GLY A 225 -3.22 4.03 -27.73
N VAL A 226 -4.03 4.82 -27.02
CA VAL A 226 -3.81 6.26 -26.78
C VAL A 226 -2.61 6.48 -25.85
N VAL A 227 -2.46 5.66 -24.80
CA VAL A 227 -1.29 5.74 -23.90
C VAL A 227 -0.02 5.29 -24.62
N GLU A 228 -0.05 4.21 -25.38
CA GLU A 228 1.10 3.75 -26.17
C GLU A 228 1.52 4.80 -27.21
N ASN A 229 0.57 5.46 -27.87
CA ASN A 229 0.84 6.56 -28.78
C ASN A 229 1.44 7.78 -28.05
N ALA A 230 0.92 8.13 -26.86
CA ALA A 230 1.48 9.20 -26.04
C ALA A 230 2.92 8.89 -25.61
N ILE A 231 3.23 7.65 -25.22
CA ILE A 231 4.61 7.19 -24.91
C ILE A 231 5.51 7.35 -26.13
N ALA A 232 5.05 6.94 -27.32
CA ALA A 232 5.81 7.11 -28.55
C ALA A 232 6.08 8.59 -28.85
N GLN A 233 5.07 9.45 -28.68
CA GLN A 233 5.19 10.89 -28.89
C GLN A 233 6.15 11.54 -27.88
N ILE A 234 6.08 11.18 -26.60
CA ILE A 234 7.06 11.56 -25.57
C ILE A 234 8.47 11.14 -26.00
N GLY A 235 8.61 9.93 -26.54
CA GLY A 235 9.88 9.39 -27.05
C GLY A 235 10.53 10.26 -28.14
N VAL A 236 9.74 10.88 -29.02
CA VAL A 236 10.24 11.79 -30.08
C VAL A 236 10.92 13.03 -29.49
N HIS A 237 10.45 13.50 -28.34
CA HIS A 237 10.96 14.71 -27.68
C HIS A 237 12.10 14.42 -26.68
N ARG A 238 12.47 13.16 -26.47
CA ARG A 238 13.61 12.80 -25.61
C ARG A 238 14.96 13.11 -26.28
N GLY A 239 16.01 13.19 -25.46
CA GLY A 239 17.38 13.38 -25.91
C GLY A 239 17.68 14.85 -26.28
N PRO A 240 18.22 15.13 -27.48
CA PRO A 240 18.52 16.50 -27.90
C PRO A 240 17.28 17.39 -28.08
N ALA A 241 16.15 16.81 -28.52
CA ALA A 241 14.90 17.53 -28.78
C ALA A 241 14.28 18.13 -27.51
N ALA A 242 14.57 17.56 -26.34
CA ALA A 242 14.07 18.01 -25.05
C ALA A 242 14.46 19.46 -24.72
N ARG A 243 15.55 19.99 -25.30
CA ARG A 243 15.95 21.38 -25.08
C ARG A 243 14.92 22.36 -25.63
N GLN A 244 14.36 22.08 -26.81
CA GLN A 244 13.35 22.94 -27.41
C GLN A 244 12.06 22.91 -26.59
N LEU A 245 11.67 21.72 -26.12
CA LEU A 245 10.51 21.55 -25.26
C LEU A 245 10.68 22.29 -23.92
N ALA A 246 11.87 22.19 -23.30
CA ALA A 246 12.21 22.90 -22.07
C ALA A 246 12.01 24.42 -22.19
N ARG A 247 12.43 25.01 -23.32
CA ARG A 247 12.22 26.44 -23.58
C ARG A 247 10.74 26.80 -23.68
N GLN A 248 9.95 25.96 -24.37
CA GLN A 248 8.53 26.21 -24.62
C GLN A 248 7.68 26.17 -23.34
N VAL A 249 8.07 25.35 -22.37
CA VAL A 249 7.33 25.19 -21.10
C VAL A 249 7.96 26.00 -19.94
N GLY A 250 8.83 26.95 -20.25
CA GLY A 250 9.39 27.88 -19.24
C GLY A 250 10.57 27.35 -18.41
N LEU A 251 11.09 26.15 -18.69
CA LEU A 251 12.30 25.62 -18.04
C LEU A 251 13.59 26.24 -18.60
N GLY A 252 13.54 26.94 -19.73
CA GLY A 252 14.74 27.54 -20.33
C GLY A 252 15.66 26.51 -20.99
N GLU A 253 16.96 26.55 -20.69
CA GLU A 253 17.96 25.65 -21.31
C GLU A 253 18.06 24.27 -20.65
N GLN A 254 17.20 23.97 -19.66
CA GLN A 254 17.29 22.79 -18.80
C GLN A 254 16.81 21.51 -19.50
N ARG A 255 17.60 21.08 -20.49
CA ARG A 255 17.40 19.85 -21.26
C ARG A 255 17.43 18.60 -20.38
N VAL A 256 18.29 18.58 -19.36
CA VAL A 256 18.43 17.44 -18.46
C VAL A 256 17.14 17.25 -17.67
N LEU A 257 16.68 18.31 -17.01
CA LEU A 257 15.42 18.32 -16.27
C LEU A 257 14.23 17.92 -17.13
N MET A 258 14.13 18.44 -18.36
CA MET A 258 13.07 18.04 -19.28
C MET A 258 13.15 16.55 -19.65
N ASN A 259 14.34 16.00 -19.87
CA ASN A 259 14.48 14.56 -20.13
C ASN A 259 14.07 13.74 -18.91
N GLU A 260 14.38 14.18 -17.70
CA GLU A 260 13.98 13.51 -16.47
C GLU A 260 12.45 13.53 -16.31
N ILE A 261 11.79 14.66 -16.57
CA ILE A 261 10.32 14.77 -16.62
C ILE A 261 9.75 13.80 -17.66
N LEU A 262 10.21 13.85 -18.91
CA LEU A 262 9.72 12.99 -20.00
C LEU A 262 9.99 11.51 -19.75
N SER A 263 10.96 11.18 -18.90
CA SER A 263 11.27 9.82 -18.48
C SER A 263 10.40 9.35 -17.30
N GLY A 264 9.66 10.26 -16.66
CA GLY A 264 8.89 10.01 -15.44
C GLY A 264 9.75 9.92 -14.17
N ALA A 265 11.04 10.25 -14.25
CA ALA A 265 11.98 10.17 -13.13
C ALA A 265 11.83 11.32 -12.12
N VAL A 266 11.16 12.41 -12.51
CA VAL A 266 10.92 13.59 -11.66
C VAL A 266 9.44 13.91 -11.68
N ILE A 267 8.88 14.27 -10.53
CA ILE A 267 7.51 14.76 -10.39
C ILE A 267 7.52 16.27 -10.65
N PRO A 268 7.01 16.76 -11.79
CA PRO A 268 6.99 18.19 -12.07
C PRO A 268 5.83 18.89 -11.32
N PRO A 269 5.95 20.20 -11.07
CA PRO A 269 4.84 21.02 -10.61
C PRO A 269 3.68 20.97 -11.61
N ILE A 270 2.45 21.14 -11.11
CA ILE A 270 1.22 21.04 -11.93
C ILE A 270 1.26 22.00 -13.13
N ARG A 271 1.81 23.20 -12.95
CA ARG A 271 1.96 24.19 -14.04
C ARG A 271 2.83 23.65 -15.17
N VAL A 272 4.03 23.16 -14.83
CA VAL A 272 4.97 22.58 -15.79
C VAL A 272 4.35 21.36 -16.48
N LEU A 273 3.65 20.51 -15.74
CA LEU A 273 2.96 19.34 -16.30
C LEU A 273 1.88 19.75 -17.32
N ASN A 274 1.08 20.77 -17.03
CA ASN A 274 0.05 21.27 -17.93
C ASN A 274 0.65 21.92 -19.18
N ASP A 275 1.75 22.65 -19.04
CA ASP A 275 2.45 23.27 -20.17
C ASP A 275 3.05 22.20 -21.09
N VAL A 276 3.64 21.14 -20.52
CA VAL A 276 4.13 19.98 -21.29
C VAL A 276 2.96 19.29 -22.02
N ALA A 277 1.82 19.09 -21.35
CA ALA A 277 0.63 18.51 -21.96
C ALA A 277 0.13 19.35 -23.15
N ALA A 278 0.09 20.67 -22.98
CA ALA A 278 -0.33 21.60 -24.01
C ALA A 278 0.61 21.58 -25.23
N VAL A 279 1.93 21.59 -25.01
CA VAL A 279 2.90 21.57 -26.12
C VAL A 279 2.87 20.24 -26.87
N LEU A 280 2.69 19.12 -26.16
CA LEU A 280 2.57 17.80 -26.76
C LEU A 280 1.18 17.52 -27.35
N ASN A 281 0.21 18.43 -27.17
CA ASN A 281 -1.20 18.22 -27.52
C ASN A 281 -1.78 16.92 -26.93
N LEU A 282 -1.38 16.60 -25.70
CA LEU A 282 -1.84 15.43 -24.97
C LEU A 282 -2.79 15.86 -23.85
N PRO A 283 -3.88 15.12 -23.57
CA PRO A 283 -4.66 15.36 -22.37
C PRO A 283 -3.80 15.12 -21.13
N SER A 284 -3.87 16.00 -20.11
CA SER A 284 -3.00 15.91 -18.92
C SER A 284 -3.10 14.56 -18.20
N GLU A 285 -4.28 13.93 -18.20
CA GLU A 285 -4.48 12.60 -17.61
C GLU A 285 -3.75 11.50 -18.39
N VAL A 286 -3.72 11.57 -19.73
CA VAL A 286 -2.94 10.65 -20.58
C VAL A 286 -1.45 10.85 -20.33
N LEU A 287 -1.00 12.11 -20.24
CA LEU A 287 0.41 12.42 -20.00
C LEU A 287 0.88 11.85 -18.66
N LYS A 288 0.10 12.01 -17.57
CA LYS A 288 0.45 11.44 -16.25
C LYS A 288 0.65 9.93 -16.30
N VAL A 289 -0.29 9.22 -16.94
CA VAL A 289 -0.20 7.76 -17.09
C VAL A 289 0.99 7.38 -17.94
N ALA A 290 1.19 8.04 -19.08
CA ALA A 290 2.31 7.77 -19.99
C ALA A 290 3.67 8.04 -19.33
N LEU A 291 3.80 9.10 -18.51
CA LEU A 291 5.03 9.38 -17.76
C LEU A 291 5.30 8.33 -16.69
N ASN A 292 4.27 7.87 -15.99
CA ASN A 292 4.42 6.78 -15.03
C ASN A 292 4.87 5.48 -15.73
N ASP A 293 4.24 5.12 -16.85
CA ASP A 293 4.63 3.95 -17.63
C ASP A 293 6.05 4.08 -18.16
N CYS A 294 6.43 5.28 -18.62
CA CYS A 294 7.79 5.61 -19.00
C CYS A 294 8.81 5.37 -17.89
N PHE A 295 8.48 5.71 -16.63
CA PHE A 295 9.32 5.45 -15.47
C PHE A 295 9.46 3.95 -15.18
N GLN A 296 8.34 3.21 -15.19
CA GLN A 296 8.33 1.76 -14.95
C GLN A 296 9.07 0.97 -16.04
N LEU A 297 9.04 1.47 -17.28
CA LEU A 297 9.72 0.88 -18.43
C LEU A 297 11.20 1.28 -18.53
N GLN A 298 11.72 2.14 -17.66
CA GLN A 298 13.14 2.48 -17.67
C GLN A 298 13.97 1.22 -17.42
N THR A 299 14.77 0.86 -18.41
CA THR A 299 15.76 -0.18 -18.24
C THR A 299 16.90 0.40 -17.41
N VAL A 300 17.09 -0.14 -16.20
CA VAL A 300 18.23 0.22 -15.36
C VAL A 300 19.48 -0.07 -16.18
N SER A 301 20.25 0.96 -16.52
CA SER A 301 21.44 0.80 -17.34
C SER A 301 22.40 -0.12 -16.58
N GLY A 302 22.75 -1.26 -17.17
CA GLY A 302 23.73 -2.20 -16.63
C GLY A 302 25.13 -1.57 -16.68
N PHE A 303 25.43 -0.68 -15.73
CA PHE A 303 26.74 -0.07 -15.63
C PHE A 303 27.64 -0.86 -14.67
N LYS A 304 28.84 -1.14 -15.17
CA LYS A 304 29.96 -1.69 -14.40
C LYS A 304 30.37 -0.63 -13.40
N ALA A 305 30.08 -0.85 -12.12
CA ALA A 305 30.48 0.03 -11.03
C ALA A 305 32.01 0.19 -11.05
N GLN A 306 32.48 1.41 -11.34
CA GLN A 306 33.87 1.79 -11.07
C GLN A 306 34.05 2.51 -9.73
N GLU A 307 32.98 2.96 -9.07
CA GLU A 307 32.98 3.29 -7.63
C GLU A 307 31.56 3.75 -7.25
N GLY A 308 30.95 3.10 -6.26
CA GLY A 308 29.59 3.40 -5.77
C GLY A 308 28.56 2.31 -6.08
N LYS A 309 27.76 1.93 -5.07
CA LYS A 309 26.60 1.04 -5.27
C LYS A 309 25.60 1.74 -6.20
N PRO A 310 25.10 1.09 -7.26
CA PRO A 310 24.01 1.65 -8.05
C PRO A 310 22.75 1.71 -7.18
N GLU A 311 22.32 2.92 -6.83
CA GLU A 311 21.00 3.13 -6.24
C GLU A 311 19.95 2.99 -7.35
N VAL A 312 19.26 1.85 -7.35
CA VAL A 312 18.10 1.65 -8.21
C VAL A 312 16.96 2.47 -7.65
N ARG A 313 16.60 3.54 -8.36
CA ARG A 313 15.51 4.43 -7.96
C ARG A 313 14.18 3.71 -8.15
N ILE A 314 13.49 3.49 -7.04
CA ILE A 314 12.18 2.81 -6.98
C ILE A 314 11.00 3.79 -7.02
N GLN A 315 11.29 5.08 -6.86
CA GLN A 315 10.29 6.16 -6.91
C GLN A 315 10.85 7.35 -7.71
N PRO A 316 9.97 8.13 -8.38
CA PRO A 316 10.34 9.41 -8.96
C PRO A 316 10.82 10.40 -7.89
N GLN A 317 11.79 11.23 -8.26
CA GLN A 317 12.36 12.29 -7.44
C GLN A 317 11.41 13.50 -7.36
N THR A 318 11.44 14.23 -6.24
CA THR A 318 10.65 15.46 -6.10
C THR A 318 11.22 16.57 -6.99
N TRP A 319 10.41 17.57 -7.33
CA TRP A 319 10.84 18.73 -8.11
C TRP A 319 12.06 19.43 -7.49
N GLN A 320 11.99 19.69 -6.18
CA GLN A 320 13.04 20.38 -5.45
C GLN A 320 14.36 19.63 -5.48
N GLU A 321 14.34 18.32 -5.19
CA GLU A 321 15.56 17.50 -5.24
C GLU A 321 16.17 17.48 -6.64
N ALA A 322 15.33 17.42 -7.69
CA ALA A 322 15.80 17.39 -9.07
C ALA A 322 16.45 18.71 -9.49
N VAL A 323 15.85 19.84 -9.12
CA VAL A 323 16.39 21.17 -9.42
C VAL A 323 17.72 21.41 -8.70
N ILE A 324 17.82 21.05 -7.41
CA ILE A 324 19.06 21.16 -6.63
C ILE A 324 20.16 20.26 -7.20
N ALA A 325 19.82 19.04 -7.63
CA ALA A 325 20.79 18.08 -8.17
C ALA A 325 21.47 18.56 -9.47
N LEU A 326 20.89 19.53 -10.18
CA LEU A 326 21.47 20.10 -11.40
C LEU A 326 22.65 21.04 -11.13
N GLY A 327 22.86 21.48 -9.88
CA GLY A 327 23.96 22.37 -9.51
C GLY A 327 23.96 23.68 -10.28
N LEU A 328 22.78 24.28 -10.46
CA LEU A 328 22.59 25.50 -11.25
C LEU A 328 23.05 26.75 -10.49
N PRO A 329 23.31 27.87 -11.18
CA PRO A 329 23.49 29.16 -10.52
C PRO A 329 22.27 29.49 -9.64
N PRO A 330 22.48 30.16 -8.48
CA PRO A 330 21.42 30.36 -7.49
C PRO A 330 20.19 31.09 -8.04
N ASP A 331 20.40 32.06 -8.93
CA ASP A 331 19.31 32.82 -9.56
C ASP A 331 18.40 31.91 -10.44
N GLU A 332 19.00 30.95 -11.13
CA GLU A 332 18.30 30.02 -12.02
C GLU A 332 17.65 28.88 -11.24
N GLU A 333 18.32 28.39 -10.19
CA GLU A 333 17.76 27.41 -9.25
C GLU A 333 16.49 27.98 -8.59
N GLN A 334 16.58 29.19 -8.04
CA GLN A 334 15.46 29.83 -7.37
C GLN A 334 14.31 30.16 -8.33
N ARG A 335 14.61 30.51 -9.58
CA ARG A 335 13.62 30.65 -10.65
C ARG A 335 12.85 29.35 -10.88
N LEU A 336 13.53 28.22 -10.99
CA LEU A 336 12.89 26.92 -11.23
C LEU A 336 12.12 26.40 -9.99
N LEU A 337 12.65 26.62 -8.79
CA LEU A 337 11.95 26.28 -7.54
C LEU A 337 10.67 27.11 -7.35
N SER A 338 10.63 28.36 -7.85
CA SER A 338 9.41 29.17 -7.79
C SER A 338 8.24 28.62 -8.62
N LEU A 339 8.50 27.70 -9.55
CA LEU A 339 7.47 27.03 -10.35
C LEU A 339 6.65 26.01 -9.54
N ASP A 340 7.12 25.64 -8.34
CA ASP A 340 6.46 24.71 -7.42
C ASP A 340 5.38 25.37 -6.53
N GLN A 341 5.15 26.69 -6.72
CA GLN A 341 4.22 27.51 -5.94
C GLN A 341 2.81 27.68 -6.52
#